data_AF-A0A388QNA3-F1
#
_entry.id   AF-A0A388QNA3-F1
#
_cell.length_a   1.000
_cell.length_b   1.000
_cell.length_c   1.000
_cell.angle_alpha   90.00
_cell.angle_beta   90.00
_cell.angle_gamma   90.00
#
_symmetry.space_group_name_H-M   'P 1'
#
loop_
_entity.id
_entity.type
_entity.pdbx_description
1 polymer ?
#
loop_
_entity_poly.entity_id
_entity_poly.type
_entity_poly.pdbx_seq_one_letter_code
_entity_poly.pdbx_strand_id
1 'polypeptide(L)'
;MVEDDLAESNIETKENEMHSKSLLETVSESKGTQSRVSFEEFTDERTLVSYDAFGNKQMKIKVLEVSDENPPSKWKFGDRVKVSKILVTIKHLTSQEVEEGEFDIEAIERELAEKRHYTSTNRWVPTTDIKNGYVVGSKHTTLISDASALDYIVF
;
A
#
# COMPACT_ATOMS: atom_id res chain seq x y z
N MET A 1 -40.65 4.45 -55.96
CA MET A 1 -40.48 5.29 -54.76
C MET A 1 -41.78 5.12 -53.98
N VAL A 2 -41.85 4.44 -52.85
CA VAL A 2 -40.88 4.09 -51.81
C VAL A 2 -41.57 2.97 -51.01
N GLU A 3 -41.06 1.74 -50.95
CA GLU A 3 -41.67 0.73 -50.04
C GLU A 3 -40.77 -0.47 -49.65
N ASP A 4 -39.45 -0.42 -49.84
CA ASP A 4 -38.56 -1.56 -49.48
C ASP A 4 -37.52 -1.27 -48.37
N ASP A 5 -37.43 -0.05 -47.83
CA ASP A 5 -36.34 0.33 -46.87
C ASP A 5 -36.70 0.18 -45.37
N LEU A 6 -37.91 -0.28 -45.01
CA LEU A 6 -38.39 -0.27 -43.62
C LEU A 6 -38.29 -1.64 -42.89
N ALA A 7 -37.95 -2.72 -43.60
CA ALA A 7 -37.88 -4.05 -43.00
C ALA A 7 -36.47 -4.44 -42.50
N GLU A 8 -35.40 -3.93 -43.11
CA GLU A 8 -34.02 -4.33 -42.78
C GLU A 8 -33.53 -3.74 -41.43
N SER A 9 -33.93 -2.50 -41.12
CA SER A 9 -33.51 -1.83 -39.87
C SER A 9 -34.09 -2.45 -38.59
N ASN A 10 -35.25 -3.12 -38.67
CA ASN A 10 -35.89 -3.77 -37.53
C ASN A 10 -35.28 -5.14 -37.18
N ILE A 11 -34.54 -5.76 -38.10
CA ILE A 11 -33.91 -7.07 -37.89
C ILE A 11 -32.57 -6.87 -37.17
N GLU A 12 -31.74 -5.92 -37.62
CA GLU A 12 -30.45 -5.59 -36.98
C GLU A 12 -30.62 -5.10 -35.53
N THR A 13 -31.70 -4.35 -35.25
CA THR A 13 -31.95 -3.83 -33.90
C THR A 13 -32.37 -4.94 -32.92
N LYS A 14 -33.09 -5.96 -33.41
CA LYS A 14 -33.50 -7.13 -32.60
C LYS A 14 -32.33 -8.08 -32.34
N GLU A 15 -31.47 -8.30 -33.33
CA GLU A 15 -30.27 -9.13 -33.16
C GLU A 15 -29.29 -8.53 -32.15
N ASN A 16 -29.11 -7.20 -32.15
CA ASN A 16 -28.26 -6.51 -31.18
C ASN A 16 -28.84 -6.51 -29.74
N GLU A 17 -30.16 -6.41 -29.59
CA GLU A 17 -30.81 -6.60 -28.29
C GLU A 17 -30.71 -8.05 -27.79
N MET A 18 -30.83 -9.04 -28.68
CA MET A 18 -30.69 -10.45 -28.32
C MET A 18 -29.24 -10.81 -27.95
N HIS A 19 -28.26 -10.27 -28.66
CA HIS A 19 -26.83 -10.49 -28.39
C HIS A 19 -26.37 -9.80 -27.10
N SER A 20 -26.91 -8.62 -26.78
CA SER A 20 -26.61 -7.94 -25.50
C SER A 20 -27.27 -8.65 -24.30
N LYS A 21 -28.53 -9.12 -24.45
CA LYS A 21 -29.20 -9.94 -23.42
C LYS A 21 -28.45 -11.25 -23.17
N SER A 22 -28.01 -11.94 -24.22
CA SER A 22 -27.21 -13.17 -24.09
C SER A 22 -25.88 -12.96 -23.36
N LEU A 23 -25.26 -11.78 -23.49
CA LEU A 23 -23.99 -11.43 -22.85
C LEU A 23 -24.18 -10.98 -21.39
N LEU A 24 -25.32 -10.35 -21.08
CA LEU A 24 -25.71 -9.96 -19.72
C LEU A 24 -26.19 -11.16 -18.89
N GLU A 25 -26.87 -12.12 -19.52
CA GLU A 25 -27.43 -13.31 -18.86
C GLU A 25 -26.32 -14.27 -18.40
N THR A 26 -25.19 -14.34 -19.12
CA THR A 26 -24.01 -15.11 -18.71
C THR A 26 -23.24 -14.50 -17.53
N VAL A 27 -23.45 -13.22 -17.21
CA VAL A 27 -22.81 -12.55 -16.05
C VAL A 27 -23.66 -12.70 -14.78
N SER A 28 -24.97 -12.93 -14.92
CA SER A 28 -25.91 -13.05 -13.79
C SER A 28 -26.08 -14.46 -13.22
N GLU A 29 -25.62 -15.51 -13.89
CA GLU A 29 -25.59 -16.89 -13.37
C GLU A 29 -24.26 -17.26 -12.68
N SER A 30 -23.72 -16.33 -11.89
CA SER A 30 -22.73 -16.65 -10.84
C SER A 30 -23.39 -16.66 -9.45
N LYS A 31 -24.61 -17.19 -9.37
CA LYS A 31 -25.20 -17.60 -8.09
C LYS A 31 -24.64 -18.96 -7.70
N GLY A 32 -23.58 -18.96 -6.89
CA GLY A 32 -23.39 -20.01 -5.89
C GLY A 32 -22.28 -21.04 -6.08
N THR A 33 -21.21 -20.77 -6.85
CA THR A 33 -19.93 -21.41 -6.54
C THR A 33 -19.22 -20.54 -5.51
N GLN A 34 -19.35 -20.96 -4.24
CA GLN A 34 -18.48 -20.54 -3.14
C GLN A 34 -17.04 -20.93 -3.51
N SER A 35 -16.40 -20.11 -4.34
CA SER A 35 -15.02 -20.28 -4.70
C SER A 35 -14.23 -20.16 -3.39
N ARG A 36 -13.55 -21.24 -3.00
CA ARG A 36 -12.56 -21.24 -1.90
C ARG A 36 -11.31 -20.47 -2.29
N VAL A 37 -11.45 -19.36 -3.02
CA VAL A 37 -10.45 -18.32 -3.08
C VAL A 37 -10.86 -17.36 -1.99
N SER A 38 -10.31 -17.58 -0.80
CA SER A 38 -10.14 -16.47 0.13
C SER A 38 -9.51 -15.34 -0.68
N PHE A 39 -10.22 -14.22 -0.80
CA PHE A 39 -9.62 -12.96 -1.25
C PHE A 39 -8.57 -12.61 -0.20
N GLU A 40 -7.40 -13.22 -0.34
CA GLU A 40 -6.19 -12.77 0.32
C GLU A 40 -6.04 -11.33 -0.15
N GLU A 41 -6.26 -10.41 0.78
CA GLU A 41 -6.40 -8.97 0.53
C GLU A 41 -5.24 -8.52 -0.36
N PHE A 42 -5.52 -8.32 -1.65
CA PHE A 42 -4.48 -8.05 -2.64
C PHE A 42 -3.99 -6.63 -2.40
N THR A 43 -2.97 -6.52 -1.58
CA THR A 43 -2.35 -5.24 -1.24
C THR A 43 -1.57 -4.77 -2.46
N ASP A 44 -2.01 -3.68 -3.07
CA ASP A 44 -1.31 -3.07 -4.20
C ASP A 44 0.12 -2.69 -3.79
N GLU A 45 1.11 -3.34 -4.41
CA GLU A 45 2.53 -3.12 -4.15
C GLU A 45 2.95 -1.67 -4.35
N ARG A 46 2.26 -0.93 -5.24
CA ARG A 46 2.55 0.49 -5.51
C ARG A 46 2.27 1.36 -4.28
N THR A 47 1.36 0.93 -3.40
CA THR A 47 1.07 1.64 -2.15
C THR A 47 2.13 1.41 -1.07
N LEU A 48 2.96 0.37 -1.22
CA LEU A 48 4.00 -0.02 -0.26
C LEU A 48 5.39 0.53 -0.63
N VAL A 49 5.50 1.23 -1.76
CA VAL A 49 6.76 1.78 -2.26
C VAL A 49 6.68 3.30 -2.26
N SER A 50 7.74 3.95 -1.80
CA SER A 50 7.93 5.40 -1.94
C SER A 50 9.06 5.69 -2.92
N TYR A 51 9.00 6.86 -3.54
CA TYR A 51 10.01 7.35 -4.49
C TYR A 51 10.75 8.54 -3.91
N ASP A 52 12.03 8.66 -4.25
CA ASP A 52 12.83 9.84 -3.97
C ASP A 52 12.31 11.04 -4.79
N ALA A 53 12.66 12.26 -4.40
CA ALA A 53 12.31 13.52 -5.05
C ALA A 53 12.67 13.52 -6.55
N PHE A 54 13.77 12.84 -6.93
CA PHE A 54 14.17 12.69 -8.33
C PHE A 54 13.58 11.46 -9.02
N GLY A 55 12.85 10.60 -8.30
CA GLY A 55 12.24 9.39 -8.84
C GLY A 55 13.23 8.29 -9.21
N ASN A 56 14.51 8.42 -8.83
CA ASN A 56 15.58 7.48 -9.18
C ASN A 56 15.76 6.35 -8.18
N LYS A 57 15.25 6.52 -6.96
CA LYS A 57 15.30 5.51 -5.90
C LYS A 57 13.88 5.13 -5.49
N GLN A 58 13.70 3.86 -5.21
CA GLN A 58 12.50 3.30 -4.58
C GLN A 58 12.85 2.83 -3.18
N MET A 59 11.98 3.09 -2.21
CA MET A 59 12.13 2.58 -0.85
C MET A 59 10.91 1.77 -0.46
N LYS A 60 11.16 0.65 0.22
CA LYS A 60 10.16 -0.23 0.83
C LYS A 60 10.54 -0.46 2.28
N ILE A 61 9.56 -0.35 3.19
CA ILE A 61 9.80 -0.56 4.62
C ILE A 61 8.96 -1.74 5.12
N LYS A 62 9.65 -2.71 5.72
CA LYS A 62 9.04 -3.85 6.40
C LYS A 62 9.16 -3.67 7.91
N VAL A 63 8.07 -3.89 8.63
CA VAL A 63 8.05 -3.91 10.09
C VAL A 63 8.51 -5.28 10.55
N LEU A 64 9.55 -5.34 11.37
CA LEU A 64 10.07 -6.58 11.95
C LEU A 64 9.51 -6.80 13.36
N GLU A 65 9.59 -5.76 14.19
CA GLU A 65 9.22 -5.83 15.59
C GLU A 65 8.31 -4.67 15.96
N VAL A 66 7.22 -5.00 16.63
CA VAL A 66 6.28 -4.06 17.20
C VAL A 66 6.24 -4.26 18.71
N SER A 67 6.15 -3.17 19.44
CA SER A 67 5.96 -3.19 20.89
C SER A 67 4.46 -3.26 21.21
N ASP A 68 4.11 -4.14 22.14
CA ASP A 68 2.76 -4.29 22.69
C ASP A 68 2.38 -3.18 23.69
N GLU A 69 3.14 -2.08 23.75
CA GLU A 69 2.83 -0.96 24.63
C GLU A 69 1.48 -0.34 24.26
N ASN A 70 0.52 -0.37 25.20
CA ASN A 70 -0.80 0.20 24.99
C ASN A 70 -0.68 1.69 24.61
N PRO A 71 -1.36 2.14 23.53
CA PRO A 71 -1.31 3.54 23.16
C PRO A 71 -1.82 4.41 24.32
N PRO A 72 -1.16 5.55 24.61
CA PRO A 72 -1.47 6.39 25.77
C PRO A 72 -2.91 6.94 25.77
N SER A 73 -3.63 6.81 24.66
CA SER A 73 -5.09 6.97 24.59
C SER A 73 -5.64 6.22 23.39
N LYS A 74 -6.84 5.65 23.51
CA LYS A 74 -7.63 5.15 22.38
C LYS A 74 -7.86 6.32 21.43
N TRP A 75 -7.03 6.44 20.39
CA TRP A 75 -7.11 7.52 19.44
C TRP A 75 -8.43 7.37 18.66
N LYS A 76 -9.15 8.47 18.40
CA LYS A 76 -10.46 8.42 17.70
C LYS A 76 -10.39 7.83 16.27
N PHE A 77 -9.18 7.64 15.75
CA PHE A 77 -8.87 7.19 14.39
C PHE A 77 -8.32 5.75 14.35
N GLY A 78 -8.55 4.95 15.40
CA GLY A 78 -8.20 3.53 15.44
C GLY A 78 -6.95 3.19 16.26
N ASP A 79 -6.58 1.90 16.22
CA ASP A 79 -5.46 1.37 16.99
C ASP A 79 -4.12 1.70 16.33
N ARG A 80 -3.20 2.23 17.13
CA ARG A 80 -1.82 2.51 16.74
C ARG A 80 -0.91 1.50 17.38
N VAL A 81 0.08 1.08 16.62
CA VAL A 81 1.11 0.15 17.06
C VAL A 81 2.43 0.90 17.12
N LYS A 82 3.20 0.64 18.16
CA LYS A 82 4.53 1.23 18.34
C LYS A 82 5.55 0.34 17.64
N VAL A 83 6.22 0.87 16.64
CA VAL A 83 7.24 0.13 15.88
C VAL A 83 8.60 0.23 16.59
N SER A 84 9.24 -0.92 16.81
CA SER A 84 10.56 -1.01 17.45
C SER A 84 11.66 -1.23 16.41
N LYS A 85 11.47 -2.17 15.47
CA LYS A 85 12.46 -2.49 14.44
C LYS A 85 11.85 -2.53 13.05
N ILE A 86 12.60 -1.99 12.08
CA ILE A 86 12.24 -1.99 10.68
C ILE A 86 13.39 -2.49 9.81
N LEU A 87 13.04 -3.06 8.67
CA LEU A 87 13.94 -3.34 7.57
C LEU A 87 13.59 -2.39 6.44
N VAL A 88 14.56 -1.59 6.00
CA VAL A 88 14.41 -0.67 4.89
C VAL A 88 15.19 -1.22 3.70
N THR A 89 14.51 -1.33 2.57
CA THR A 89 15.12 -1.70 1.29
C THR A 89 15.07 -0.48 0.38
N ILE A 90 16.22 0.03 -0.05
CA ILE A 90 16.34 1.08 -1.06
C ILE A 90 16.85 0.43 -2.35
N LYS A 91 16.07 0.55 -3.42
CA LYS A 91 16.43 0.11 -4.75
C LYS A 91 16.75 1.30 -5.63
N HIS A 92 17.93 1.29 -6.23
CA HIS A 92 18.32 2.27 -7.23
C HIS A 92 17.76 1.84 -8.59
N LEU A 93 16.90 2.66 -9.20
CA LEU A 93 16.29 2.34 -10.49
C LEU A 93 17.31 2.41 -11.63
N THR A 94 18.32 3.27 -11.50
CA THR A 94 19.35 3.48 -12.53
C THR A 94 20.47 2.44 -12.48
N SER A 95 21.02 2.14 -11.30
CA SER A 95 22.12 1.16 -11.13
C SER A 95 21.63 -0.26 -10.86
N GLN A 96 20.34 -0.46 -10.58
CA GLN A 96 19.75 -1.74 -10.12
C GLN A 96 20.34 -2.28 -8.81
N GLU A 97 21.12 -1.49 -8.10
CA GLU A 97 21.64 -1.83 -6.79
C GLU A 97 20.52 -1.81 -5.76
N VAL A 98 20.60 -2.74 -4.81
CA VAL A 98 19.65 -2.88 -3.71
C VAL A 98 20.43 -2.78 -2.41
N GLU A 99 20.11 -1.77 -1.62
CA GLU A 99 20.63 -1.55 -0.28
C GLU A 99 19.57 -1.98 0.71
N GLU A 100 19.95 -2.85 1.65
CA GLU A 100 19.08 -3.30 2.73
C GLU A 100 19.72 -2.92 4.06
N GLY A 101 18.95 -2.24 4.90
CA GLY A 101 19.37 -1.79 6.22
C GLY A 101 18.33 -2.17 7.27
N GLU A 102 18.77 -2.90 8.29
CA GLU A 102 17.97 -3.14 9.49
C GLU A 102 18.20 -1.98 10.47
N PHE A 103 17.11 -1.38 10.94
CA PHE A 103 17.13 -0.25 11.85
C PHE A 103 16.31 -0.55 13.10
N ASP A 104 16.99 -0.45 14.24
CA ASP A 104 16.35 -0.44 15.55
C ASP A 104 15.96 1.00 15.91
N ILE A 105 14.69 1.33 15.70
CA ILE A 105 14.19 2.69 15.89
C ILE A 105 14.21 3.06 17.37
N GLU A 106 14.06 2.10 18.29
CA GLU A 106 14.15 2.39 19.72
C GLU A 106 15.56 2.84 20.12
N ALA A 107 16.59 2.15 19.61
CA ALA A 107 17.98 2.53 19.85
C ALA A 107 18.31 3.90 19.21
N ILE A 108 17.88 4.11 17.97
CA ILE A 108 18.08 5.36 17.22
C ILE A 108 17.41 6.54 17.93
N GLU A 109 16.17 6.38 18.43
CA GLU A 109 15.48 7.44 19.16
C GLU A 109 16.19 7.77 20.48
N ARG A 110 16.70 6.75 21.19
CA ARG A 110 17.48 6.96 22.42
C ARG A 110 18.76 7.74 22.15
N GLU A 111 19.47 7.39 21.08
CA GLU A 111 20.67 8.10 20.65
C GLU A 111 20.37 9.54 20.19
N LEU A 112 19.25 9.74 19.48
CA LEU A 112 18.80 11.06 19.05
C LEU A 112 18.47 11.96 20.25
N ALA A 113 17.80 11.41 21.27
CA ALA A 113 17.48 12.11 22.50
C ALA A 113 18.74 12.49 23.30
N GLU A 114 19.77 11.63 23.27
CA GLU A 114 21.05 11.91 23.92
C GLU A 114 21.87 12.97 23.18
N LYS A 115 22.06 12.81 21.86
CA LYS A 115 22.91 13.70 21.06
C LYS A 115 22.27 15.04 20.73
N ARG A 116 20.97 15.05 20.45
CA ARG A 116 20.26 16.22 19.91
C ARG A 116 19.12 16.71 20.79
N HIS A 117 18.83 16.04 21.91
CA HIS A 117 17.73 16.40 22.84
C HIS A 117 16.36 16.53 22.18
N TYR A 118 16.15 15.84 21.06
CA TYR A 118 14.86 15.72 20.41
C TYR A 118 14.23 14.38 20.75
N THR A 119 12.94 14.39 21.06
CA THR A 119 12.13 13.18 21.23
C THR A 119 11.19 13.05 20.05
N SER A 120 11.23 11.92 19.36
CA SER A 120 10.31 11.64 18.27
C SER A 120 9.01 11.04 18.81
N THR A 121 7.91 11.26 18.09
CA THR A 121 6.66 10.50 18.30
C THR A 121 6.33 9.64 17.07
N ASN A 122 7.28 9.53 16.14
CA ASN A 122 7.06 8.99 14.81
C ASN A 122 7.04 7.44 14.77
N ARG A 123 7.25 6.80 15.92
CA ARG A 123 7.16 5.34 16.10
C ARG A 123 5.73 4.80 16.10
N TRP A 124 4.74 5.67 16.30
CA TRP A 124 3.33 5.28 16.35
C TRP A 124 2.72 5.25 14.95
N VAL A 125 2.54 4.05 14.40
CA VAL A 125 1.94 3.84 13.08
C VAL A 125 0.53 3.26 13.26
N PRO A 126 -0.50 3.81 12.59
CA PRO A 126 -1.82 3.22 12.65
C PRO A 126 -1.82 1.86 11.94
N THR A 127 -2.58 0.92 12.49
CA THR A 127 -2.72 -0.45 11.93
C THR A 127 -3.24 -0.46 10.50
N THR A 128 -4.02 0.55 10.09
CA THR A 128 -4.52 0.74 8.72
C THR A 128 -3.41 0.97 7.68
N ASP A 129 -2.27 1.52 8.13
CA ASP A 129 -1.15 1.87 7.27
C ASP A 129 -0.08 0.76 7.26
N ILE A 130 -0.34 -0.37 7.91
CA ILE A 130 0.49 -1.58 7.88
C ILE A 130 -0.29 -2.64 7.14
N LYS A 131 0.20 -3.06 5.97
CA LYS A 131 -0.43 -4.11 5.16
C LYS A 131 0.57 -5.22 4.92
N ASN A 132 0.21 -6.44 5.32
CA ASN A 132 1.08 -7.63 5.20
C ASN A 132 2.50 -7.41 5.80
N GLY A 133 2.59 -6.65 6.90
CA GLY A 133 3.86 -6.32 7.56
C GLY A 133 4.69 -5.23 6.86
N TYR A 134 4.19 -4.62 5.80
CA TYR A 134 4.82 -3.47 5.15
C TYR A 134 4.10 -2.18 5.48
N VAL A 135 4.85 -1.10 5.61
CA VAL A 135 4.30 0.24 5.84
C VAL A 135 3.90 0.84 4.50
N VAL A 136 2.82 1.63 4.47
CA VAL A 136 2.41 2.40 3.30
C VAL A 136 3.45 3.49 2.99
N GLY A 137 3.77 3.68 1.71
CA GLY A 137 4.81 4.60 1.24
C GLY A 137 4.66 6.05 1.73
N SER A 138 3.42 6.51 1.98
CA SER A 138 3.15 7.84 2.53
C SER A 138 3.67 8.06 3.95
N LYS A 139 3.97 7.00 4.70
CA LYS A 139 4.48 7.06 6.07
C LYS A 139 5.98 6.79 6.17
N HIS A 140 6.63 6.42 5.07
CA HIS A 140 8.04 6.06 5.09
C HIS A 140 8.92 7.19 5.63
N THR A 141 8.80 8.40 5.08
CA THR A 141 9.59 9.57 5.48
C THR A 141 9.41 9.94 6.95
N THR A 142 8.19 9.76 7.48
CA THR A 142 7.91 9.98 8.91
C THR A 142 8.62 8.94 9.78
N LEU A 143 8.60 7.67 9.37
CA LEU A 143 9.20 6.58 10.15
C LEU A 143 10.73 6.60 10.13
N ILE A 144 11.33 6.99 9.00
CA ILE A 144 12.80 7.06 8.85
C ILE A 144 13.39 8.43 9.23
N SER A 145 12.58 9.40 9.66
CA SER A 145 13.05 10.76 9.95
C SER A 145 14.21 10.78 10.94
N ASP A 146 14.13 9.92 11.95
CA ASP A 146 15.08 9.88 13.06
C ASP A 146 16.39 9.25 12.61
N ALA A 147 16.30 8.19 11.79
CA ALA A 147 17.45 7.57 11.15
C ALA A 147 18.13 8.54 10.16
N SER A 148 17.34 9.29 9.38
CA SER A 148 17.85 10.31 8.46
C SER A 148 18.51 11.47 9.21
N ALA A 149 17.95 11.88 10.35
CA ALA A 149 18.53 12.94 11.17
C ALA A 149 19.88 12.56 11.81
N LEU A 150 20.14 11.27 11.99
CA LEU A 150 21.42 10.72 12.44
C LEU A 150 22.33 10.27 11.27
N ASP A 151 21.95 10.59 10.02
CA ASP A 151 22.70 10.25 8.80
C ASP A 151 22.86 8.73 8.58
N TYR A 152 22.00 7.91 9.17
CA TYR A 152 22.01 6.45 8.98
C TYR A 152 21.41 6.00 7.65
N ILE A 153 20.55 6.84 7.08
CA ILE A 153 19.89 6.59 5.81
C ILE A 153 19.88 7.89 5.01
N VAL A 154 20.26 7.79 3.74
CA VAL A 154 20.17 8.87 2.77
C VAL A 154 19.20 8.40 1.69
N PHE A 155 18.03 9.01 1.66
CA PHE A 155 16.99 8.73 0.66
C PHE A 155 16.93 9.87 -0.35
#